data_AF-A0A378X4N4-F1
#
_entry.id   AF-A0A378X4N4-F1
#
_cell.length_a   1.000
_cell.length_b   1.000
_cell.length_c   1.000
_cell.angle_alpha   90.00
_cell.angle_beta   90.00
_cell.angle_gamma   90.00
#
_symmetry.space_group_name_H-M   'P 1'
#
loop_
_entity.id
_entity.type
_entity.pdbx_description
1 polymer ?
#
loop_
_entity_poly.entity_id
_entity_poly.type
_entity_poly.pdbx_seq_one_letter_code
_entity_poly.pdbx_strand_id
1 'polypeptide(L)'
;MSVERGTASPAEQPTTKPQERVIRRRPKNRRAQIAATSAAAFGSLGYHGVSMEDIASRLGISSAALYRHYPSKYALFREELLRLGALTVESTTVAPEAADLPVRQRLAGVLDAMIGATIANRPTVTLARWEGRYLDDTDRATLDEQFSTSIRALADLLGELRPELPRGDRPVRAVALLSIVSSIGDHHATLPVKSLTAVLNSAAWAIADAELPDAEPSVGTPRPVEIPQSFKHELLLKKSVELFHQRGYPNVSVEDIATAADLSAASAVYRYYRSKSDLLAAAFRRAADRVSGAIGPATASSASPAEALSKLIDLYVTGSFEERELTFVYYAEFSHVPPEERTVLRNIQRLIVAEWVKLLVAVRPELSEAQARILVQAGFGLVVDLGRVFGDDENLCPPRRVMALMEVVLFGAPRRE
;
A
#
# COMPACT_ATOMS: atom_id res chain seq x y z
N MET A 1 -68.87 -56.00 -32.57
CA MET A 1 -67.95 -57.08 -32.95
C MET A 1 -67.01 -56.56 -34.00
N SER A 2 -65.73 -56.93 -33.90
CA SER A 2 -64.60 -56.53 -34.76
C SER A 2 -64.89 -56.49 -36.26
N VAL A 3 -64.16 -55.65 -37.02
CA VAL A 3 -63.14 -56.03 -38.01
C VAL A 3 -62.80 -54.85 -38.96
N GLU A 4 -61.50 -54.53 -38.99
CA GLU A 4 -60.62 -54.01 -40.07
C GLU A 4 -61.08 -53.05 -41.19
N ARG A 5 -60.28 -51.98 -41.40
CA ARG A 5 -59.23 -51.80 -42.46
C ARG A 5 -59.26 -50.39 -43.10
N GLY A 6 -58.09 -49.74 -43.19
CA GLY A 6 -57.91 -48.51 -43.98
C GLY A 6 -56.57 -47.77 -43.76
N THR A 7 -55.48 -48.38 -44.24
CA THR A 7 -54.30 -47.80 -44.96
C THR A 7 -53.62 -46.50 -44.46
N ALA A 8 -52.30 -46.62 -44.22
CA ALA A 8 -51.34 -45.54 -43.98
C ALA A 8 -50.73 -44.98 -45.29
N SER A 9 -50.31 -43.71 -45.26
CA SER A 9 -49.19 -43.18 -46.06
C SER A 9 -48.47 -42.05 -45.28
N PRO A 10 -47.15 -41.89 -45.38
CA PRO A 10 -46.29 -41.32 -44.32
C PRO A 10 -46.04 -39.81 -44.47
N ALA A 11 -46.05 -39.10 -43.33
CA ALA A 11 -45.65 -37.69 -43.27
C ALA A 11 -44.13 -37.57 -43.05
N GLU A 12 -43.51 -36.72 -43.87
CA GLU A 12 -42.08 -36.44 -43.95
C GLU A 12 -41.46 -35.96 -42.63
N GLN A 13 -40.23 -36.41 -42.36
CA GLN A 13 -39.38 -35.92 -41.29
C GLN A 13 -38.89 -34.49 -41.61
N PRO A 14 -39.05 -33.51 -40.70
CA PRO A 14 -38.35 -32.24 -40.84
C PRO A 14 -36.88 -32.41 -40.48
N THR A 15 -36.02 -32.14 -41.46
CA THR A 15 -34.57 -32.06 -41.30
C THR A 15 -34.19 -30.90 -40.38
N THR A 16 -33.74 -31.20 -39.15
CA THR A 16 -33.13 -30.21 -38.26
C THR A 16 -31.77 -29.78 -38.81
N LYS A 17 -31.71 -28.56 -39.37
CA LYS A 17 -30.46 -27.91 -39.78
C LYS A 17 -29.52 -27.75 -38.56
N PRO A 18 -28.20 -27.92 -38.72
CA PRO A 18 -27.25 -27.68 -37.64
C PRO A 18 -27.28 -26.19 -37.26
N GLN A 19 -27.55 -25.87 -35.99
CA GLN A 19 -27.38 -24.52 -35.48
C GLN A 19 -25.91 -24.13 -35.59
N GLU A 20 -25.62 -23.10 -36.39
CA GLU A 20 -24.30 -22.47 -36.46
C GLU A 20 -23.84 -22.13 -35.04
N ARG A 21 -22.70 -22.71 -34.64
CA ARG A 21 -21.95 -22.24 -33.48
C ARG A 21 -21.59 -20.79 -33.72
N VAL A 22 -22.32 -19.88 -33.09
CA VAL A 22 -21.94 -18.46 -33.01
C VAL A 22 -20.57 -18.41 -32.32
N ILE A 23 -19.52 -18.28 -33.13
CA ILE A 23 -18.17 -18.02 -32.64
C ILE A 23 -18.21 -16.61 -32.05
N ARG A 24 -18.44 -16.53 -30.74
CA ARG A 24 -18.29 -15.29 -29.98
C ARG A 24 -16.86 -14.79 -30.20
N ARG A 25 -16.74 -13.73 -31.00
CA ARG A 25 -15.50 -13.00 -31.28
C ARG A 25 -14.77 -12.75 -29.95
N ARG A 26 -13.54 -13.24 -29.87
CA ARG A 26 -12.67 -13.16 -28.68
C ARG A 26 -12.54 -11.68 -28.28
N PRO A 27 -12.97 -11.25 -27.08
CA PRO A 27 -12.77 -9.86 -26.68
C PRO A 27 -11.26 -9.59 -26.66
N LYS A 28 -10.80 -8.54 -27.37
CA LYS A 28 -9.41 -8.08 -27.38
C LYS A 28 -8.88 -7.71 -25.97
N ASN A 29 -9.72 -7.78 -24.95
CA ASN A 29 -9.43 -7.36 -23.58
C ASN A 29 -9.49 -8.49 -22.53
N ARG A 30 -9.55 -9.77 -22.94
CA ARG A 30 -9.69 -10.88 -21.97
C ARG A 30 -8.49 -10.98 -21.01
N ARG A 31 -7.27 -10.82 -21.52
CA ARG A 31 -6.04 -10.90 -20.70
C ARG A 31 -5.97 -9.78 -19.67
N ALA A 32 -6.27 -8.54 -20.07
CA ALA A 32 -6.29 -7.41 -19.14
C ALA A 32 -7.43 -7.52 -18.10
N GLN A 33 -8.60 -8.05 -18.49
CA GLN A 33 -9.69 -8.32 -17.55
C GLN A 33 -9.27 -9.35 -16.48
N ILE A 34 -8.58 -10.42 -16.91
CA ILE A 34 -8.02 -11.42 -16.01
C ILE A 34 -7.03 -10.75 -15.06
N ALA A 35 -6.06 -9.99 -15.58
CA ALA A 35 -5.07 -9.28 -14.77
C ALA A 35 -5.72 -8.37 -13.73
N ALA A 36 -6.61 -7.45 -14.13
CA ALA A 36 -7.27 -6.51 -13.23
C ALA A 36 -8.09 -7.18 -12.12
N THR A 37 -8.82 -8.26 -12.45
CA THR A 37 -9.62 -9.00 -11.44
C THR A 37 -8.72 -9.73 -10.44
N SER A 38 -7.61 -10.28 -10.94
CA SER A 38 -6.63 -11.02 -10.13
C SER A 38 -5.86 -10.08 -9.21
N ALA A 39 -5.47 -8.93 -9.74
CA ALA A 39 -4.84 -7.84 -9.02
C ALA A 39 -5.68 -7.36 -7.84
N ALA A 40 -6.98 -7.12 -8.07
CA ALA A 40 -7.90 -6.74 -7.00
C ALA A 40 -8.08 -7.86 -5.95
N ALA A 41 -8.04 -9.12 -6.38
CA ALA A 41 -8.10 -10.26 -5.46
C ALA A 41 -6.83 -10.32 -4.58
N PHE A 42 -5.65 -10.22 -5.19
CA PHE A 42 -4.38 -10.19 -4.46
C PHE A 42 -4.26 -8.96 -3.54
N GLY A 43 -4.66 -7.77 -4.02
CA GLY A 43 -4.65 -6.55 -3.20
C GLY A 43 -5.60 -6.59 -2.01
N SER A 44 -6.64 -7.44 -2.04
CA SER A 44 -7.62 -7.57 -0.95
C SER A 44 -7.32 -8.73 0.01
N LEU A 45 -6.76 -9.83 -0.49
CA LEU A 45 -6.57 -11.08 0.26
C LEU A 45 -5.09 -11.47 0.44
N GLY A 46 -4.16 -10.71 -0.13
CA GLY A 46 -2.75 -11.05 -0.22
C GLY A 46 -2.45 -12.08 -1.34
N TYR A 47 -1.20 -12.18 -1.77
CA TYR A 47 -0.78 -13.13 -2.80
C TYR A 47 -1.03 -14.59 -2.39
N HIS A 48 -0.77 -14.94 -1.12
CA HIS A 48 -0.92 -16.31 -0.62
C HIS A 48 -2.38 -16.67 -0.29
N GLY A 49 -3.22 -15.69 0.03
CA GLY A 49 -4.64 -15.89 0.35
C GLY A 49 -5.56 -16.12 -0.87
N VAL A 50 -5.01 -16.14 -2.08
CA VAL A 50 -5.77 -16.32 -3.33
C VAL A 50 -5.27 -17.57 -4.07
N SER A 51 -6.22 -18.39 -4.55
CA SER A 51 -5.94 -19.51 -5.46
C SER A 51 -6.31 -19.19 -6.92
N MET A 52 -5.81 -20.00 -7.86
CA MET A 52 -6.21 -19.90 -9.27
C MET A 52 -7.70 -20.22 -9.47
N GLU A 53 -8.27 -21.09 -8.65
CA GLU A 53 -9.69 -21.45 -8.68
C GLU A 53 -10.57 -20.29 -8.20
N ASP A 54 -10.17 -19.58 -7.15
CA ASP A 54 -10.86 -18.38 -6.67
C ASP A 54 -10.91 -17.30 -7.76
N ILE A 55 -9.78 -17.08 -8.44
CA ILE A 55 -9.69 -16.11 -9.54
C ILE A 55 -10.59 -16.51 -10.70
N ALA A 56 -10.55 -17.78 -11.10
CA ALA A 56 -11.39 -18.29 -12.19
C ALA A 56 -12.89 -18.14 -11.86
N SER A 57 -13.27 -18.47 -10.63
CA SER A 57 -14.63 -18.31 -10.10
C SER A 57 -15.09 -16.85 -10.16
N ARG A 58 -14.28 -15.90 -9.68
CA ARG A 58 -14.57 -14.45 -9.75
C ARG A 58 -14.74 -13.93 -11.18
N LEU A 59 -14.03 -14.53 -12.13
CA LEU A 59 -14.10 -14.21 -13.55
C LEU A 59 -15.26 -14.91 -14.29
N GLY A 60 -15.96 -15.85 -13.64
CA GLY A 60 -16.98 -16.67 -14.27
C GLY A 60 -16.43 -17.57 -15.37
N ILE A 61 -15.18 -18.04 -15.24
CA ILE A 61 -14.53 -18.95 -16.19
C ILE A 61 -14.03 -20.21 -15.47
N SER A 62 -13.73 -21.27 -16.22
CA SER A 62 -13.10 -22.47 -15.63
C SER A 62 -11.62 -22.22 -15.32
N SER A 63 -11.09 -22.90 -14.31
CA SER A 63 -9.65 -22.87 -14.00
C SER A 63 -8.81 -23.27 -15.22
N ALA A 64 -9.25 -24.28 -15.98
CA ALA A 64 -8.62 -24.68 -17.23
C ALA A 64 -8.59 -23.56 -18.30
N ALA A 65 -9.59 -22.67 -18.32
CA ALA A 65 -9.58 -21.50 -19.20
C ALA A 65 -8.61 -20.42 -18.70
N LEU A 66 -8.49 -20.22 -17.39
CA LEU A 66 -7.50 -19.32 -16.78
C LEU A 66 -6.06 -19.79 -17.06
N TYR A 67 -5.79 -21.08 -16.89
CA TYR A 67 -4.47 -21.68 -17.15
C TYR A 67 -4.00 -21.55 -18.60
N ARG A 68 -4.91 -21.40 -19.57
CA ARG A 68 -4.56 -21.11 -20.97
C ARG A 68 -4.01 -19.70 -21.18
N HIS A 69 -4.32 -18.77 -20.28
CA HIS A 69 -3.83 -17.40 -20.31
C HIS A 69 -2.58 -17.22 -19.44
N TYR A 70 -2.59 -17.84 -18.26
CA TYR A 70 -1.51 -17.73 -17.28
C TYR A 70 -1.14 -19.12 -16.75
N PRO A 71 0.11 -19.59 -16.95
CA PRO A 71 0.49 -20.95 -16.58
C PRO A 71 0.53 -21.17 -15.06
N SER A 72 0.60 -20.10 -14.26
CA SER A 72 0.65 -20.17 -12.80
C SER A 72 0.08 -18.91 -12.14
N LYS A 73 -0.21 -19.02 -10.84
CA LYS A 73 -0.56 -17.87 -9.99
C LYS A 73 0.55 -16.81 -10.00
N TYR A 74 1.80 -17.25 -9.95
CA TYR A 74 2.97 -16.37 -10.02
C TYR A 74 3.03 -15.59 -11.34
N ALA A 75 2.80 -16.25 -12.49
CA ALA A 75 2.82 -15.60 -13.81
C ALA A 75 1.79 -14.46 -13.93
N LEU A 76 0.65 -14.62 -13.28
CA LEU A 76 -0.41 -13.63 -13.21
C LEU A 76 -0.08 -12.47 -12.27
N PHE A 77 0.48 -12.78 -11.11
CA PHE A 77 0.95 -11.81 -10.11
C PHE A 77 2.09 -10.93 -10.65
N ARG A 78 3.13 -11.55 -11.23
CA ARG A 78 4.27 -10.82 -11.81
C ARG A 78 3.85 -9.91 -12.96
N GLU A 79 2.95 -10.37 -13.84
CA GLU A 79 2.51 -9.57 -14.99
C GLU A 79 1.81 -8.29 -14.54
N GLU A 80 0.97 -8.38 -13.51
CA GLU A 80 0.30 -7.20 -12.97
C GLU A 80 1.27 -6.25 -12.26
N LEU A 81 2.17 -6.76 -11.43
CA LEU A 81 3.15 -5.92 -10.74
C LEU A 81 4.04 -5.14 -11.71
N LEU A 82 4.57 -5.83 -12.73
CA LEU A 82 5.39 -5.19 -13.75
C LEU A 82 4.59 -4.21 -14.63
N ARG A 83 3.30 -4.48 -14.86
CA ARG A 83 2.39 -3.55 -15.54
C ARG A 83 2.17 -2.28 -14.71
N LEU A 84 1.98 -2.39 -13.40
CA LEU A 84 1.82 -1.24 -12.51
C LEU A 84 3.10 -0.40 -12.40
N GLY A 85 4.26 -1.06 -12.32
CA GLY A 85 5.55 -0.37 -12.38
C GLY A 85 5.76 0.36 -13.71
N ALA A 86 5.43 -0.29 -14.84
CA ALA A 86 5.48 0.36 -16.16
C ALA A 86 4.53 1.56 -16.27
N LEU A 87 3.31 1.45 -15.73
CA LEU A 87 2.34 2.55 -15.70
C LEU A 87 2.85 3.72 -14.84
N THR A 88 3.57 3.44 -13.76
CA THR A 88 4.19 4.47 -12.90
C THR A 88 5.27 5.22 -13.69
N VAL A 89 6.12 4.51 -14.43
CA VAL A 89 7.12 5.11 -15.34
C VAL A 89 6.44 5.96 -16.41
N GLU A 90 5.40 5.44 -17.07
CA GLU A 90 4.63 6.17 -18.08
C GLU A 90 4.05 7.48 -17.50
N SER A 91 3.44 7.41 -16.31
CA SER A 91 2.82 8.57 -15.66
C SER A 91 3.82 9.63 -15.18
N THR A 92 5.09 9.27 -15.00
CA THR A 92 6.17 10.20 -14.60
C THR A 92 6.99 10.71 -15.79
N THR A 93 6.70 10.22 -16.99
CA THR A 93 7.36 10.67 -18.22
C THR A 93 6.68 11.91 -18.76
N VAL A 94 7.45 12.99 -18.99
CA VAL A 94 6.94 14.19 -19.66
C VAL A 94 6.65 13.84 -21.12
N ALA A 95 5.42 14.09 -21.56
CA ALA A 95 5.03 13.86 -22.95
C ALA A 95 5.84 14.76 -23.90
N PRO A 96 6.25 14.28 -25.09
CA PRO A 96 7.06 15.06 -26.03
C PRO A 96 6.48 16.43 -26.38
N GLU A 97 5.17 16.52 -26.53
CA GLU A 97 4.43 17.77 -26.79
C GLU A 97 4.48 18.78 -25.63
N ALA A 98 4.78 18.31 -24.43
CA ALA A 98 4.93 19.12 -23.22
C ALA A 98 6.40 19.45 -22.91
N ALA A 99 7.36 18.95 -23.69
CA ALA A 99 8.79 19.05 -23.38
C ALA A 99 9.29 20.50 -23.25
N ASP A 100 8.75 21.39 -24.09
CA ASP A 100 9.10 22.82 -24.15
C ASP A 100 8.28 23.70 -23.18
N LEU A 101 7.34 23.11 -22.42
CA LEU A 101 6.56 23.86 -21.44
C LEU A 101 7.42 24.23 -20.22
N PRO A 102 7.10 25.32 -19.51
CA PRO A 102 7.74 25.65 -18.24
C PRO A 102 7.72 24.46 -17.27
N VAL A 103 8.80 24.25 -16.51
CA VAL A 103 8.95 23.10 -15.59
C VAL A 103 7.76 22.92 -14.63
N ARG A 104 7.19 24.02 -14.11
CA ARG A 104 5.99 23.96 -13.26
C ARG A 104 4.78 23.34 -13.99
N GLN A 105 4.59 23.62 -15.28
CA GLN A 105 3.52 23.03 -16.08
C GLN A 105 3.81 21.56 -16.43
N ARG A 106 5.08 21.21 -16.71
CA ARG A 106 5.49 19.81 -16.93
C ARG A 106 5.26 18.96 -15.68
N LEU A 107 5.69 19.44 -14.51
CA LEU A 107 5.44 18.76 -13.24
C LEU A 107 3.94 18.67 -12.94
N ALA A 108 3.14 19.72 -13.21
CA ALA A 108 1.68 19.65 -13.07
C ALA A 108 1.07 18.53 -13.92
N GLY A 109 1.47 18.43 -15.20
CA GLY A 109 1.01 17.37 -16.09
C GLY A 109 1.40 15.96 -15.60
N VAL A 110 2.62 15.80 -15.10
CA VAL A 110 3.09 14.55 -14.49
C VAL A 110 2.27 14.20 -13.25
N LEU A 111 2.04 15.15 -12.33
CA LEU A 111 1.23 14.92 -11.14
C LEU A 111 -0.21 14.52 -11.49
N ASP A 112 -0.81 15.18 -12.48
CA ASP A 112 -2.16 14.86 -12.96
C ASP A 112 -2.21 13.46 -13.59
N ALA A 113 -1.21 13.08 -14.38
CA ALA A 113 -1.09 11.74 -14.96
C ALA A 113 -0.92 10.67 -13.87
N MET A 114 -0.05 10.89 -12.89
CA MET A 114 0.15 9.98 -11.75
C MET A 114 -1.14 9.79 -10.94
N ILE A 115 -1.82 10.89 -10.60
CA ILE A 115 -3.08 10.85 -9.83
C ILE A 115 -4.16 10.13 -10.64
N GLY A 116 -4.32 10.46 -11.93
CA GLY A 116 -5.28 9.81 -12.82
C GLY A 116 -5.04 8.31 -12.95
N ALA A 117 -3.79 7.91 -13.20
CA ALA A 117 -3.38 6.51 -13.30
C ALA A 117 -3.66 5.74 -12.00
N THR A 118 -3.35 6.35 -10.85
CA THR A 118 -3.56 5.72 -9.54
C THR A 118 -5.04 5.58 -9.20
N ILE A 119 -5.87 6.60 -9.46
CA ILE A 119 -7.32 6.51 -9.26
C ILE A 119 -7.93 5.41 -10.14
N ALA A 120 -7.50 5.32 -11.40
CA ALA A 120 -7.98 4.31 -12.35
C ALA A 120 -7.58 2.87 -11.94
N ASN A 121 -6.47 2.71 -11.21
CA ASN A 121 -5.94 1.42 -10.78
C ASN A 121 -6.02 1.21 -9.27
N ARG A 122 -6.79 2.01 -8.54
CA ARG A 122 -6.82 2.03 -7.07
C ARG A 122 -6.89 0.64 -6.40
N PRO A 123 -7.71 -0.33 -6.86
CA PRO A 123 -7.80 -1.65 -6.23
C PRO A 123 -6.52 -2.49 -6.29
N THR A 124 -5.55 -2.10 -7.13
CA THR A 124 -4.35 -2.88 -7.42
C THR A 124 -3.06 -2.21 -6.95
N VAL A 125 -3.11 -0.92 -6.59
CA VAL A 125 -1.95 -0.13 -6.14
C VAL A 125 -1.33 -0.72 -4.86
N THR A 126 -2.13 -1.29 -3.96
CA THR A 126 -1.64 -1.95 -2.74
C THR A 126 -0.73 -3.14 -3.03
N LEU A 127 -0.98 -3.84 -4.15
CA LEU A 127 -0.17 -4.98 -4.59
C LEU A 127 1.28 -4.56 -4.77
N ALA A 128 1.50 -3.47 -5.51
CA ALA A 128 2.84 -2.96 -5.80
C ALA A 128 3.53 -2.40 -4.57
N ARG A 129 2.78 -1.81 -3.63
CA ARG A 129 3.32 -1.21 -2.41
C ARG A 129 3.83 -2.26 -1.41
N TRP A 130 3.13 -3.38 -1.24
CA TRP A 130 3.38 -4.29 -0.11
C TRP A 130 3.74 -5.73 -0.49
N GLU A 131 3.28 -6.21 -1.64
CA GLU A 131 3.41 -7.62 -2.02
C GLU A 131 4.59 -7.89 -2.95
N GLY A 132 5.25 -6.84 -3.49
CA GLY A 132 6.37 -6.96 -4.43
C GLY A 132 7.55 -7.82 -3.95
N ARG A 133 7.71 -8.00 -2.62
CA ARG A 133 8.69 -8.89 -2.01
C ARG A 133 8.52 -10.38 -2.37
N TYR A 134 7.35 -10.79 -2.86
CA TYR A 134 7.09 -12.15 -3.33
C TYR A 134 7.47 -12.38 -4.80
N LEU A 135 8.02 -11.37 -5.48
CA LEU A 135 8.67 -11.57 -6.78
C LEU A 135 9.97 -12.35 -6.62
N ASP A 136 10.29 -13.16 -7.63
CA ASP A 136 11.61 -13.73 -7.81
C ASP A 136 12.62 -12.60 -8.12
N ASP A 137 13.90 -12.82 -7.85
CA ASP A 137 14.92 -11.77 -7.85
C ASP A 137 15.03 -10.99 -9.17
N THR A 138 14.88 -11.66 -10.32
CA THR A 138 14.92 -11.00 -11.63
C THR A 138 13.72 -10.09 -11.87
N ASP A 139 12.52 -10.54 -11.48
CA ASP A 139 11.31 -9.73 -11.64
C ASP A 139 11.28 -8.57 -10.62
N ARG A 140 11.78 -8.82 -9.40
CA ARG A 140 11.98 -7.80 -8.35
C ARG A 140 12.91 -6.70 -8.84
N ALA A 141 14.06 -7.05 -9.39
CA ALA A 141 15.01 -6.09 -9.95
C ALA A 141 14.40 -5.24 -11.07
N THR A 142 13.56 -5.85 -11.92
CA THR A 142 12.83 -5.11 -12.97
C THR A 142 11.86 -4.09 -12.37
N LEU A 143 11.10 -4.49 -11.34
CA LEU A 143 10.17 -3.58 -10.65
C LEU A 143 10.92 -2.45 -9.93
N ASP A 144 12.04 -2.76 -9.28
CA ASP A 144 12.89 -1.77 -8.60
C ASP A 144 13.50 -0.76 -9.58
N GLU A 145 13.88 -1.20 -10.79
CA GLU A 145 14.35 -0.32 -11.86
C GLU A 145 13.24 0.64 -12.35
N GLN A 146 12.01 0.15 -12.49
CA GLN A 146 10.85 0.97 -12.85
C GLN A 146 10.56 2.05 -11.79
N PHE A 147 10.56 1.68 -10.50
CA PHE A 147 10.41 2.64 -9.41
C PHE A 147 11.56 3.65 -9.37
N SER A 148 12.80 3.19 -9.52
CA SER A 148 13.98 4.06 -9.55
C SER A 148 13.93 5.05 -10.70
N THR A 149 13.43 4.63 -11.87
CA THR A 149 13.25 5.50 -13.03
C THR A 149 12.21 6.59 -12.75
N SER A 150 11.10 6.22 -12.13
CA SER A 150 10.03 7.16 -11.75
C SER A 150 10.52 8.18 -10.70
N ILE A 151 11.29 7.72 -9.70
CA ILE A 151 11.90 8.58 -8.68
C ILE A 151 12.88 9.57 -9.32
N ARG A 152 13.75 9.11 -10.23
CA ARG A 152 14.70 9.99 -10.95
C ARG A 152 13.98 11.06 -11.76
N ALA A 153 12.98 10.67 -12.57
CA ALA A 153 12.22 11.62 -13.38
C ALA A 153 11.57 12.74 -12.54
N LEU A 154 10.98 12.39 -11.39
CA LEU A 154 10.42 13.36 -10.45
C LEU A 154 11.51 14.21 -9.78
N ALA A 155 12.61 13.61 -9.35
CA ALA A 155 13.72 14.32 -8.72
C ALA A 155 14.38 15.33 -9.67
N ASP A 156 14.47 15.01 -10.96
CA ASP A 156 15.00 15.90 -11.99
C ASP A 156 14.06 17.10 -12.21
N LEU A 157 12.75 16.86 -12.36
CA LEU A 157 11.75 17.93 -12.45
C LEU A 157 11.74 18.84 -11.22
N LEU A 158 11.87 18.27 -10.02
CA LEU A 158 11.97 19.04 -8.77
C LEU A 158 13.28 19.85 -8.72
N GLY A 159 14.38 19.28 -9.20
CA GLY A 159 15.67 19.96 -9.29
C GLY A 159 15.70 21.10 -10.30
N GLU A 160 14.96 20.98 -11.40
CA GLU A 160 14.77 22.06 -12.38
C GLU A 160 13.82 23.14 -11.84
N LEU A 161 12.75 22.75 -11.14
CA LEU A 161 11.80 23.67 -10.52
C LEU A 161 12.44 24.50 -9.41
N ARG A 162 13.31 23.86 -8.62
CA ARG A 162 14.00 24.45 -7.47
C ARG A 162 15.50 24.10 -7.49
N PRO A 163 16.30 24.81 -8.31
CA PRO A 163 17.75 24.55 -8.45
C PRO A 163 18.52 24.66 -7.13
N GLU A 164 18.01 25.42 -6.17
CA GLU A 164 18.58 25.61 -4.83
C GLU A 164 18.45 24.39 -3.92
N LEU A 165 17.61 23.39 -4.25
CA LEU A 165 17.44 22.21 -3.43
C LEU A 165 18.74 21.38 -3.38
N PRO A 166 19.20 20.96 -2.18
CA PRO A 166 20.26 19.99 -2.04
C PRO A 166 19.99 18.72 -2.85
N ARG A 167 21.04 18.09 -3.39
CA ARG A 167 20.88 16.88 -4.22
C ARG A 167 20.18 15.74 -3.48
N GLY A 168 20.42 15.61 -2.17
CA GLY A 168 19.77 14.61 -1.32
C GLY A 168 18.27 14.84 -1.07
N ASP A 169 17.79 16.08 -1.17
CA ASP A 169 16.39 16.41 -0.88
C ASP A 169 15.44 15.97 -2.01
N ARG A 170 15.93 15.98 -3.24
CA ARG A 170 15.17 15.68 -4.45
C ARG A 170 14.59 14.25 -4.43
N PRO A 171 15.38 13.18 -4.18
CA PRO A 171 14.82 11.82 -4.09
C PRO A 171 13.84 11.66 -2.91
N VAL A 172 14.08 12.32 -1.78
CA VAL A 172 13.16 12.27 -0.62
C VAL A 172 11.79 12.83 -1.00
N ARG A 173 11.75 14.00 -1.65
CA ARG A 173 10.50 14.59 -2.15
C ARG A 173 9.85 13.76 -3.25
N ALA A 174 10.63 13.22 -4.18
CA ALA A 174 10.11 12.35 -5.24
C ALA A 174 9.39 11.11 -4.67
N VAL A 175 9.99 10.45 -3.67
CA VAL A 175 9.35 9.33 -2.95
C VAL A 175 8.11 9.80 -2.21
N ALA A 176 8.16 10.97 -1.56
CA ALA A 176 7.01 11.53 -0.86
C ALA A 176 5.82 11.83 -1.80
N LEU A 177 6.08 12.36 -3.00
CA LEU A 177 5.06 12.56 -4.03
C LEU A 177 4.41 11.25 -4.48
N LEU A 178 5.23 10.23 -4.77
CA LEU A 178 4.73 8.88 -5.11
C LEU A 178 3.90 8.29 -3.98
N SER A 179 4.35 8.45 -2.74
CA SER A 179 3.67 7.96 -1.53
C SER A 179 2.28 8.58 -1.36
N ILE A 180 2.17 9.92 -1.39
CA ILE A 180 0.88 10.61 -1.28
C ILE A 180 -0.10 10.11 -2.33
N VAL A 181 0.34 10.10 -3.59
CA VAL A 181 -0.55 9.74 -4.70
C VAL A 181 -1.04 8.30 -4.55
N SER A 182 -0.14 7.37 -4.23
CA SER A 182 -0.45 5.93 -4.12
C SER A 182 -1.13 5.52 -2.81
N SER A 183 -1.14 6.38 -1.78
CA SER A 183 -1.76 6.12 -0.47
C SER A 183 -3.25 5.74 -0.52
N ILE A 184 -3.98 6.18 -1.55
CA ILE A 184 -5.41 5.87 -1.71
C ILE A 184 -5.70 4.38 -1.89
N GLY A 185 -4.69 3.58 -2.23
CA GLY A 185 -4.79 2.12 -2.26
C GLY A 185 -5.00 1.52 -0.87
N ASP A 186 -4.36 2.09 0.16
CA ASP A 186 -4.22 1.47 1.48
C ASP A 186 -5.48 1.56 2.35
N HIS A 187 -6.51 2.28 1.89
CA HIS A 187 -7.73 2.52 2.66
C HIS A 187 -8.98 2.62 1.78
N HIS A 188 -10.16 2.51 2.39
CA HIS A 188 -11.44 2.56 1.69
C HIS A 188 -12.17 3.92 1.73
N ALA A 189 -11.53 5.00 2.22
CA ALA A 189 -12.16 6.33 2.19
C ALA A 189 -12.55 6.74 0.75
N THR A 190 -13.75 7.31 0.58
CA THR A 190 -14.33 7.65 -0.72
C THR A 190 -14.50 9.16 -0.87
N LEU A 191 -14.21 9.65 -2.07
CA LEU A 191 -14.47 11.02 -2.51
C LEU A 191 -14.84 10.99 -3.99
N PRO A 192 -15.62 11.95 -4.50
CA PRO A 192 -15.74 12.17 -5.94
C PRO A 192 -14.37 12.37 -6.57
N VAL A 193 -14.15 11.81 -7.76
CA VAL A 193 -12.84 11.83 -8.45
C VAL A 193 -12.25 13.24 -8.49
N LYS A 194 -13.04 14.25 -8.88
CA LYS A 194 -12.60 15.65 -8.92
C LYS A 194 -12.08 16.16 -7.57
N SER A 195 -12.78 15.85 -6.48
CA SER A 195 -12.37 16.26 -5.13
C SER A 195 -11.14 15.49 -4.66
N LEU A 196 -11.06 14.20 -4.96
CA LEU A 196 -9.90 13.38 -4.64
C LEU A 196 -8.64 13.88 -5.36
N THR A 197 -8.76 14.15 -6.68
CA THR A 197 -7.68 14.73 -7.48
C THR A 197 -7.22 16.07 -6.91
N ALA A 198 -8.15 16.96 -6.55
CA ALA A 198 -7.79 18.25 -5.97
C ALA A 198 -7.02 18.13 -4.64
N VAL A 199 -7.44 17.22 -3.75
CA VAL A 199 -6.77 16.98 -2.46
C VAL A 199 -5.36 16.43 -2.66
N LEU A 200 -5.21 15.39 -3.50
CA LEU A 200 -3.90 14.77 -3.77
C LEU A 200 -2.95 15.75 -4.47
N ASN A 201 -3.46 16.50 -5.45
CA ASN A 201 -2.67 17.51 -6.17
C ASN A 201 -2.23 18.65 -5.22
N SER A 202 -3.13 19.13 -4.35
CA SER A 202 -2.77 20.12 -3.33
C SER A 202 -1.70 19.62 -2.36
N ALA A 203 -1.79 18.37 -1.90
CA ALA A 203 -0.79 17.79 -0.99
C ALA A 203 0.56 17.57 -1.70
N ALA A 204 0.53 17.13 -2.96
CA ALA A 204 1.73 16.98 -3.80
C ALA A 204 2.46 18.32 -3.99
N TRP A 205 1.74 19.40 -4.32
CA TRP A 205 2.35 20.73 -4.43
C TRP A 205 2.87 21.26 -3.10
N ALA A 206 2.17 21.00 -1.99
CA ALA A 206 2.67 21.36 -0.67
C ALA A 206 4.03 20.70 -0.40
N ILE A 207 4.22 19.42 -0.76
CA ILE A 207 5.53 18.74 -0.68
C ILE A 207 6.56 19.32 -1.65
N ALA A 208 6.18 19.62 -2.89
CA ALA A 208 7.11 20.19 -3.87
C ALA A 208 7.64 21.56 -3.41
N ASP A 209 6.78 22.38 -2.82
CA ASP A 209 7.08 23.75 -2.42
C ASP A 209 7.62 23.87 -0.97
N ALA A 210 7.51 22.82 -0.14
CA ALA A 210 7.93 22.85 1.27
C ALA A 210 9.41 23.24 1.47
N GLU A 211 9.72 23.82 2.61
CA GLU A 211 11.11 23.93 3.10
C GLU A 211 11.34 22.79 4.07
N LEU A 212 12.36 21.97 3.82
CA LEU A 212 12.69 20.86 4.69
C LEU A 212 13.85 21.26 5.59
N PRO A 213 13.81 20.86 6.87
CA PRO A 213 14.94 21.10 7.75
C PRO A 213 16.16 20.33 7.21
N ASP A 214 17.37 20.83 7.48
CA ASP A 214 18.61 20.20 7.03
C ASP A 214 18.66 18.72 7.44
N ALA A 215 19.38 17.90 6.68
CA ALA A 215 19.64 16.52 7.07
C ALA A 215 20.77 16.49 8.09
N GLU A 216 20.55 17.08 9.26
CA GLU A 216 21.44 16.86 10.38
C GLU A 216 21.04 15.53 11.03
N PRO A 217 21.98 14.59 11.21
CA PRO A 217 21.68 13.34 11.91
C PRO A 217 21.17 13.68 13.31
N SER A 218 20.14 12.95 13.75
CA SER A 218 19.69 13.02 15.14
C SER A 218 20.89 12.72 16.03
N VAL A 219 21.19 13.60 16.98
CA VAL A 219 22.29 13.39 17.93
C VAL A 219 21.92 12.19 18.80
N GLY A 220 22.49 11.04 18.45
CA GLY A 220 22.24 9.74 19.10
C GLY A 220 21.34 8.86 18.26
N THR A 221 21.94 7.99 17.44
CA THR A 221 21.25 6.79 16.96
C THR A 221 20.75 6.03 18.20
N PRO A 222 19.44 5.77 18.35
CA PRO A 222 18.95 5.00 19.47
C PRO A 222 19.70 3.68 19.52
N ARG A 223 20.39 3.40 20.64
CA ARG A 223 21.03 2.09 20.79
C ARG A 223 19.93 1.03 20.66
N PRO A 224 20.16 -0.05 19.87
CA PRO A 224 19.20 -1.14 19.79
C PRO A 224 18.84 -1.58 21.21
N VAL A 225 17.56 -1.51 21.57
CA VAL A 225 17.12 -1.97 22.87
C VAL A 225 17.36 -3.48 22.92
N GLU A 226 18.34 -3.89 23.72
CA GLU A 226 18.58 -5.29 24.02
C GLU A 226 17.46 -5.79 24.93
N ILE A 227 16.64 -6.68 24.38
CA ILE A 227 15.62 -7.38 25.15
C ILE A 227 16.35 -8.45 25.98
N PRO A 228 16.29 -8.40 27.32
CA PRO A 228 16.97 -9.41 28.12
C PRO A 228 16.42 -10.81 27.83
N GLN A 229 17.28 -11.82 27.78
CA GLN A 229 16.89 -13.19 27.40
C GLN A 229 15.81 -13.81 28.30
N SER A 230 15.62 -13.29 29.52
CA SER A 230 14.56 -13.69 30.44
C SER A 230 13.16 -13.27 29.95
N PHE A 231 13.05 -12.22 29.12
CA PHE A 231 11.78 -11.73 28.58
C PHE A 231 11.43 -12.45 27.28
N LYS A 232 11.22 -13.77 27.36
CA LYS A 232 10.99 -14.62 26.19
C LYS A 232 9.78 -14.21 25.34
N HIS A 233 8.71 -13.69 25.95
CA HIS A 233 7.56 -13.11 25.22
C HIS A 233 7.99 -11.98 24.27
N GLU A 234 8.78 -11.03 24.76
CA GLU A 234 9.27 -9.87 24.01
C GLU A 234 10.26 -10.28 22.91
N LEU A 235 11.16 -11.22 23.23
CA LEU A 235 12.11 -11.74 22.25
C LEU A 235 11.39 -12.45 21.09
N LEU A 236 10.38 -13.27 21.40
CA LEU A 236 9.56 -13.94 20.38
C LEU A 236 8.86 -12.95 19.46
N LEU A 237 8.27 -11.86 19.99
CA LEU A 237 7.66 -10.83 19.15
C LEU A 237 8.67 -10.16 18.24
N LYS A 238 9.78 -9.67 18.79
CA LYS A 238 10.83 -8.98 18.02
C LYS A 238 11.38 -9.87 16.90
N LYS A 239 11.76 -11.11 17.22
CA LYS A 239 12.31 -12.06 16.25
C LYS A 239 11.29 -12.50 15.20
N SER A 240 10.02 -12.63 15.57
CA SER A 240 8.95 -12.91 14.61
C SER A 240 8.81 -11.78 13.60
N VAL A 241 8.80 -10.53 14.06
CA VAL A 241 8.69 -9.35 13.20
C VAL A 241 9.89 -9.22 12.26
N GLU A 242 11.11 -9.37 12.76
CA GLU A 242 12.36 -9.38 11.96
C GLU A 242 12.26 -10.43 10.82
N LEU A 243 11.85 -11.66 11.15
CA LEU A 243 11.71 -12.74 10.17
C LEU A 243 10.57 -12.49 9.17
N PHE A 244 9.41 -12.01 9.62
CA PHE A 244 8.30 -11.68 8.73
C PHE A 244 8.62 -10.53 7.79
N HIS A 245 9.37 -9.53 8.25
CA HIS A 245 9.86 -8.44 7.43
C HIS A 245 10.79 -8.96 6.32
N GLN A 246 11.76 -9.79 6.68
CA GLN A 246 12.78 -10.29 5.75
C GLN A 246 12.25 -11.33 4.73
N ARG A 247 11.43 -12.28 5.18
CA ARG A 247 11.05 -13.45 4.38
C ARG A 247 9.57 -13.48 4.00
N GLY A 248 8.75 -12.66 4.65
CA GLY A 248 7.29 -12.73 4.58
C GLY A 248 6.68 -13.80 5.47
N TYR A 249 5.51 -13.47 6.03
CA TYR A 249 4.78 -14.32 6.98
C TYR A 249 4.59 -15.76 6.48
N PRO A 250 4.21 -16.03 5.21
CA PRO A 250 4.00 -17.40 4.74
C PRO A 250 5.26 -18.26 4.73
N ASN A 251 6.44 -17.65 4.58
CA ASN A 251 7.73 -18.33 4.45
C ASN A 251 8.47 -18.52 5.78
N VAL A 252 7.86 -18.12 6.90
CA VAL A 252 8.44 -18.26 8.24
C VAL A 252 7.69 -19.32 9.02
N SER A 253 8.40 -20.30 9.59
CA SER A 253 7.84 -21.32 10.46
C SER A 253 7.95 -20.94 11.94
N VAL A 254 7.18 -21.62 12.80
CA VAL A 254 7.32 -21.46 14.27
C VAL A 254 8.69 -21.96 14.75
N GLU A 255 9.29 -22.92 14.05
CA GLU A 255 10.64 -23.43 14.35
C GLU A 255 11.72 -22.37 14.05
N ASP A 256 11.59 -21.63 12.94
CA ASP A 256 12.48 -20.50 12.63
C ASP A 256 12.45 -19.45 13.74
N ILE A 257 11.24 -19.12 14.23
CA ILE A 257 11.04 -18.15 15.31
C ILE A 257 11.64 -18.66 16.62
N ALA A 258 11.44 -19.94 16.95
CA ALA A 258 12.01 -20.56 18.15
C ALA A 258 13.53 -20.49 18.13
N THR A 259 14.13 -20.87 16.99
CA THR A 259 15.57 -20.85 16.76
C THR A 259 16.12 -19.43 16.89
N ALA A 260 15.47 -18.44 16.25
CA ALA A 260 15.90 -17.04 16.32
C ALA A 260 15.79 -16.41 17.73
N ALA A 261 14.93 -16.97 18.60
CA ALA A 261 14.73 -16.55 19.98
C ALA A 261 15.51 -17.39 21.01
N ASP A 262 16.48 -18.19 20.56
CA ASP A 262 17.29 -19.11 21.38
C ASP A 262 16.41 -20.03 22.24
N LEU A 263 15.39 -20.63 21.64
CA LEU A 263 14.56 -21.67 22.25
C LEU A 263 14.91 -23.03 21.67
N SER A 264 14.90 -24.06 22.52
CA SER A 264 15.33 -25.42 22.16
C SER A 264 14.33 -26.20 21.29
N ALA A 265 13.10 -25.70 21.10
CA ALA A 265 12.08 -26.33 20.27
C ALA A 265 10.92 -25.36 19.95
N ALA A 266 10.24 -25.53 18.81
CA ALA A 266 8.96 -24.86 18.51
C ALA A 266 7.91 -25.03 19.62
N SER A 267 7.89 -26.15 20.34
CA SER A 267 6.96 -26.40 21.45
C SER A 267 7.05 -25.34 22.57
N ALA A 268 8.21 -24.70 22.73
CA ALA A 268 8.40 -23.63 23.70
C ALA A 268 7.68 -22.33 23.31
N VAL A 269 7.53 -22.05 22.01
CA VAL A 269 6.78 -20.89 21.50
C VAL A 269 5.30 -21.00 21.88
N TYR A 270 4.75 -22.21 21.79
CA TYR A 270 3.35 -22.50 22.12
C TYR A 270 2.98 -22.30 23.60
N ARG A 271 3.97 -22.14 24.49
CA ARG A 271 3.73 -21.73 25.88
C ARG A 271 3.32 -20.26 26.01
N TYR A 272 3.68 -19.43 25.02
CA TYR A 272 3.41 -18.00 25.01
C TYR A 272 2.31 -17.63 24.00
N TYR A 273 2.30 -18.28 22.84
CA TYR A 273 1.36 -17.97 21.77
C TYR A 273 0.82 -19.23 21.11
N ARG A 274 -0.50 -19.31 20.91
CA ARG A 274 -1.13 -20.54 20.41
C ARG A 274 -0.81 -20.81 18.94
N SER A 275 -0.45 -19.78 18.18
CA SER A 275 -0.14 -19.89 16.76
C SER A 275 0.78 -18.76 16.27
N LYS A 276 1.34 -18.94 15.07
CA LYS A 276 2.09 -17.90 14.33
C LYS A 276 1.21 -16.66 14.05
N SER A 277 -0.09 -16.86 13.80
CA SER A 277 -1.04 -15.77 13.60
C SER A 277 -1.35 -15.00 14.88
N ASP A 278 -1.32 -15.66 16.05
CA ASP A 278 -1.52 -14.99 17.34
C ASP A 278 -0.31 -14.15 17.74
N LEU A 279 0.91 -14.61 17.41
CA LEU A 279 2.14 -13.81 17.50
C LEU A 279 2.01 -12.51 16.69
N LEU A 280 1.58 -12.64 15.43
CA LEU A 280 1.39 -11.48 14.56
C LEU A 280 0.30 -10.53 15.10
N ALA A 281 -0.83 -11.07 15.56
CA ALA A 281 -1.90 -10.29 16.17
C ALA A 281 -1.44 -9.55 17.44
N ALA A 282 -0.62 -10.19 18.27
CA ALA A 282 -0.05 -9.58 19.48
C ALA A 282 0.88 -8.41 19.13
N ALA A 283 1.75 -8.57 18.13
CA ALA A 283 2.62 -7.50 17.66
C ALA A 283 1.81 -6.30 17.14
N PHE A 284 0.75 -6.54 16.37
CA PHE A 284 -0.10 -5.47 15.82
C PHE A 284 -0.94 -4.77 16.88
N ARG A 285 -1.46 -5.51 17.87
CA ARG A 285 -2.16 -4.91 19.01
C ARG A 285 -1.26 -3.95 19.77
N ARG A 286 -0.02 -4.37 20.07
CA ARG A 286 0.96 -3.49 20.71
C ARG A 286 1.21 -2.20 19.91
N ALA A 287 1.40 -2.31 18.60
CA ALA A 287 1.59 -1.13 17.74
C ALA A 287 0.36 -0.20 17.78
N ALA A 288 -0.85 -0.77 17.68
CA ALA A 288 -2.10 -0.02 17.72
C ALA A 288 -2.34 0.63 19.08
N ASP A 289 -2.08 -0.08 20.17
CA ASP A 289 -2.22 0.40 21.55
C ASP A 289 -1.25 1.56 21.84
N ARG A 290 -0.02 1.51 21.32
CA ARG A 290 0.95 2.62 21.43
C ARG A 290 0.41 3.89 20.76
N VAL A 291 -0.09 3.79 19.53
CA VAL A 291 -0.62 4.95 18.80
C VAL A 291 -1.92 5.45 19.43
N SER A 292 -2.82 4.55 19.83
CA SER A 292 -4.07 4.92 20.50
C SER A 292 -3.83 5.55 21.88
N GLY A 293 -2.90 4.99 22.66
CA GLY A 293 -2.57 5.46 24.00
C GLY A 293 -1.93 6.84 24.02
N ALA A 294 -1.27 7.25 22.93
CA ALA A 294 -0.69 8.59 22.78
C ALA A 294 -1.73 9.71 22.63
N ILE A 295 -2.94 9.41 22.13
CA ILE A 295 -3.96 10.41 21.80
C ILE A 295 -4.44 11.19 23.04
N GLY A 296 -4.78 10.48 24.12
CA GLY A 296 -5.27 11.11 25.35
C GLY A 296 -4.27 12.10 25.96
N PRO A 297 -3.03 11.66 26.28
CA PRO A 297 -2.00 12.55 26.83
C PRO A 297 -1.63 13.72 25.90
N ALA A 298 -1.50 13.49 24.59
CA ALA A 298 -1.15 14.55 23.64
C ALA A 298 -2.26 15.61 23.56
N THR A 299 -3.53 15.22 23.56
CA THR A 299 -4.66 16.16 23.55
C THR A 299 -4.82 16.90 24.88
N ALA A 300 -4.67 16.23 26.02
CA ALA A 300 -4.82 16.83 27.34
C ALA A 300 -3.70 17.84 27.69
N SER A 301 -2.49 17.61 27.18
CA SER A 301 -1.32 18.46 27.47
C SER A 301 -1.09 19.59 26.46
N SER A 302 -1.99 19.79 25.49
CA SER A 302 -1.83 20.77 24.42
C SER A 302 -2.81 21.93 24.55
N ALA A 303 -2.34 23.14 24.24
CA ALA A 303 -3.14 24.36 24.29
C ALA A 303 -4.03 24.55 23.05
N SER A 304 -3.75 23.83 21.95
CA SER A 304 -4.53 23.92 20.71
C SER A 304 -4.60 22.59 19.95
N PRO A 305 -5.58 22.41 19.03
CA PRO A 305 -5.64 21.25 18.14
C PRO A 305 -4.39 21.09 17.25
N ALA A 306 -3.78 22.20 16.82
CA ALA A 306 -2.56 22.19 16.02
C ALA A 306 -1.39 21.62 16.83
N GLU A 307 -1.20 22.08 18.07
CA GLU A 307 -0.17 21.57 18.96
C GLU A 307 -0.38 20.08 19.29
N ALA A 308 -1.63 19.67 19.56
CA ALA A 308 -1.95 18.26 19.78
C ALA A 308 -1.60 17.39 18.56
N LEU A 309 -1.93 17.87 17.35
CA LEU A 309 -1.63 17.14 16.12
C LEU A 309 -0.13 17.08 15.83
N SER A 310 0.63 18.16 16.04
CA SER A 310 2.11 18.14 15.92
C SER A 310 2.75 17.17 16.92
N LYS A 311 2.30 17.13 18.18
CA LYS A 311 2.78 16.12 19.15
C LYS A 311 2.46 14.69 18.72
N LEU A 312 1.29 14.46 18.14
CA LEU A 312 0.91 13.14 17.62
C LEU A 312 1.74 12.74 16.40
N ILE A 313 2.08 13.69 15.52
CA ILE A 313 3.02 13.46 14.41
C ILE A 313 4.39 13.05 14.94
N ASP A 314 4.92 13.79 15.93
CA ASP A 314 6.21 13.47 16.56
C ASP A 314 6.24 12.05 17.14
N LEU A 315 5.23 11.70 17.94
CA LEU A 315 5.10 10.36 18.55
C LEU A 315 4.92 9.26 17.50
N TYR A 316 4.13 9.51 16.46
CA TYR A 316 3.89 8.54 15.39
C TYR A 316 5.13 8.28 14.55
N VAL A 317 5.84 9.34 14.13
CA VAL A 317 7.06 9.22 13.32
C VAL A 317 8.16 8.56 14.13
N THR A 318 8.43 9.03 15.35
CA THR A 318 9.44 8.45 16.23
C THR A 318 9.17 6.95 16.44
N GLY A 319 7.96 6.59 16.84
CA GLY A 319 7.60 5.19 17.07
C GLY A 319 7.67 4.33 15.81
N SER A 320 7.36 4.89 14.64
CA SER A 320 7.46 4.17 13.36
C SER A 320 8.92 3.93 12.94
N PHE A 321 9.83 4.86 13.25
CA PHE A 321 11.26 4.72 12.98
C PHE A 321 11.99 3.83 13.99
N GLU A 322 11.53 3.77 15.24
CA GLU A 322 12.04 2.82 16.24
C GLU A 322 11.64 1.37 15.91
N GLU A 323 10.44 1.16 15.37
CA GLU A 323 9.89 -0.16 15.04
C GLU A 323 9.53 -0.25 13.54
N ARG A 324 10.48 0.11 12.64
CA ARG A 324 10.27 0.16 11.17
C ARG A 324 9.76 -1.15 10.59
N GLU A 325 10.38 -2.25 10.98
CA GLU A 325 10.03 -3.59 10.49
C GLU A 325 8.59 -3.95 10.87
N LEU A 326 8.18 -3.64 12.11
CA LEU A 326 6.81 -3.86 12.57
C LEU A 326 5.83 -3.02 11.77
N THR A 327 6.17 -1.76 11.51
CA THR A 327 5.34 -0.84 10.74
C THR A 327 5.12 -1.37 9.32
N PHE A 328 6.18 -1.83 8.64
CA PHE A 328 6.04 -2.44 7.32
C PHE A 328 5.19 -3.73 7.36
N VAL A 329 5.50 -4.63 8.30
CA VAL A 329 4.77 -5.90 8.47
C VAL A 329 3.29 -5.65 8.77
N TYR A 330 2.93 -4.59 9.49
CA TYR A 330 1.55 -4.20 9.76
C TYR A 330 0.75 -3.99 8.48
N TYR A 331 1.32 -3.28 7.49
CA TYR A 331 0.65 -3.04 6.20
C TYR A 331 0.67 -4.27 5.30
N ALA A 332 1.80 -4.98 5.25
CA ALA A 332 1.99 -6.08 4.31
C ALA A 332 1.34 -7.40 4.75
N GLU A 333 1.14 -7.63 6.05
CA GLU A 333 0.69 -8.93 6.58
C GLU A 333 -0.65 -8.89 7.30
N PHE A 334 -1.39 -7.78 7.25
CA PHE A 334 -2.66 -7.62 7.95
C PHE A 334 -3.69 -8.72 7.62
N SER A 335 -3.66 -9.24 6.39
CA SER A 335 -4.56 -10.30 5.95
C SER A 335 -4.36 -11.62 6.70
N HIS A 336 -3.18 -11.88 7.26
CA HIS A 336 -2.82 -13.12 7.96
C HIS A 336 -3.23 -13.15 9.44
N VAL A 337 -3.71 -12.03 9.98
CA VAL A 337 -4.25 -11.97 11.35
C VAL A 337 -5.61 -12.69 11.42
N PRO A 338 -5.95 -13.35 12.55
CA PRO A 338 -7.24 -14.01 12.70
C PRO A 338 -8.42 -13.07 12.48
N PRO A 339 -9.55 -13.52 11.89
CA PRO A 339 -10.68 -12.63 11.53
C PRO A 339 -11.22 -11.77 12.69
N GLU A 340 -11.31 -12.34 13.89
CA GLU A 340 -11.79 -11.63 15.09
C GLU A 340 -10.82 -10.51 15.49
N GLU A 341 -9.53 -10.81 15.55
CA GLU A 341 -8.47 -9.85 15.85
C GLU A 341 -8.35 -8.75 14.79
N ARG A 342 -8.49 -9.10 13.49
CA ARG A 342 -8.55 -8.10 12.40
C ARG A 342 -9.68 -7.11 12.61
N THR A 343 -10.82 -7.57 13.11
CA THR A 343 -11.98 -6.70 13.37
C THR A 343 -11.67 -5.74 14.51
N VAL A 344 -11.06 -6.21 15.59
CA VAL A 344 -10.61 -5.38 16.72
C VAL A 344 -9.60 -4.34 16.26
N LEU A 345 -8.54 -4.75 15.56
CA LEU A 345 -7.49 -3.85 15.06
C LEU A 345 -8.03 -2.79 14.09
N ARG A 346 -8.93 -3.16 13.17
CA ARG A 346 -9.59 -2.21 12.27
C ARG A 346 -10.44 -1.19 13.02
N ASN A 347 -11.12 -1.60 14.09
CA ASN A 347 -11.88 -0.69 14.94
C ASN A 347 -10.96 0.30 15.64
N ILE A 348 -9.83 -0.15 16.19
CA ILE A 348 -8.83 0.72 16.82
C ILE A 348 -8.27 1.71 15.79
N GLN A 349 -7.83 1.24 14.62
CA GLN A 349 -7.32 2.08 13.54
C GLN A 349 -8.36 3.12 13.08
N ARG A 350 -9.64 2.73 12.98
CA ARG A 350 -10.72 3.67 12.64
C ARG A 350 -10.88 4.77 13.69
N LEU A 351 -10.75 4.44 14.98
CA LEU A 351 -10.84 5.42 16.07
C LEU A 351 -9.63 6.37 16.09
N ILE A 352 -8.42 5.83 15.90
CA ILE A 352 -7.18 6.62 15.75
C ILE A 352 -7.36 7.62 14.61
N VAL A 353 -7.73 7.15 13.41
CA VAL A 353 -7.92 8.01 12.24
C VAL A 353 -9.03 9.03 12.48
N ALA A 354 -10.12 8.66 13.15
CA ALA A 354 -11.22 9.58 13.44
C ALA A 354 -10.77 10.74 14.33
N GLU A 355 -9.95 10.50 15.36
CA GLU A 355 -9.45 11.59 16.20
C GLU A 355 -8.44 12.48 15.48
N TRP A 356 -7.54 11.90 14.68
CA TRP A 356 -6.64 12.69 13.83
C TRP A 356 -7.41 13.57 12.83
N VAL A 357 -8.49 13.03 12.24
CA VAL A 357 -9.38 13.78 11.33
C VAL A 357 -10.06 14.94 12.06
N LYS A 358 -10.57 14.71 13.27
CA LYS A 358 -11.23 15.75 14.07
C LYS A 358 -10.26 16.88 14.42
N LEU A 359 -9.05 16.55 14.87
CA LEU A 359 -8.00 17.54 15.12
C LEU A 359 -7.65 18.31 13.84
N LEU A 360 -7.48 17.61 12.72
CA LEU A 360 -7.15 18.25 11.45
C LEU A 360 -8.25 19.19 10.95
N VAL A 361 -9.53 18.80 11.03
CA VAL A 361 -10.66 19.68 10.65
C VAL A 361 -10.74 20.90 11.57
N ALA A 362 -10.40 20.76 12.86
CA ALA A 362 -10.33 21.91 13.77
C ALA A 362 -9.20 22.89 13.39
N VAL A 363 -8.07 22.40 12.86
CA VAL A 363 -6.97 23.23 12.36
C VAL A 363 -7.27 23.82 10.98
N ARG A 364 -7.98 23.06 10.14
CA ARG A 364 -8.31 23.41 8.75
C ARG A 364 -9.83 23.32 8.51
N PRO A 365 -10.61 24.31 8.97
CA PRO A 365 -12.08 24.29 8.85
C PRO A 365 -12.58 24.27 7.40
N GLU A 366 -11.73 24.59 6.42
CA GLU A 366 -12.06 24.51 5.00
C GLU A 366 -12.10 23.07 4.45
N LEU A 367 -11.54 22.09 5.19
CA LEU A 367 -11.58 20.68 4.81
C LEU A 367 -12.85 20.01 5.33
N SER A 368 -13.51 19.23 4.48
CA SER A 368 -14.48 18.23 4.94
C SER A 368 -13.76 17.08 5.66
N GLU A 369 -14.47 16.37 6.54
CA GLU A 369 -13.94 15.17 7.21
C GLU A 369 -13.41 14.12 6.23
N ALA A 370 -14.06 13.99 5.06
CA ALA A 370 -13.63 13.04 4.03
C ALA A 370 -12.29 13.45 3.40
N GLN A 371 -12.07 14.75 3.15
CA GLN A 371 -10.79 15.26 2.64
C GLN A 371 -9.70 15.14 3.70
N ALA A 372 -9.98 15.53 4.95
CA ALA A 372 -9.07 15.36 6.07
C ALA A 372 -8.67 13.89 6.27
N ARG A 373 -9.61 12.94 6.10
CA ARG A 373 -9.33 11.50 6.19
C ARG A 373 -8.35 11.02 5.12
N ILE A 374 -8.44 11.54 3.89
CA ILE A 374 -7.45 11.24 2.84
C ILE A 374 -6.07 11.74 3.25
N LEU A 375 -5.96 12.97 3.75
CA LEU A 375 -4.67 13.55 4.15
C LEU A 375 -4.05 12.82 5.35
N VAL A 376 -4.84 12.45 6.36
CA VAL A 376 -4.37 11.66 7.52
C VAL A 376 -3.82 10.30 7.07
N GLN A 377 -4.54 9.60 6.19
CA GLN A 377 -4.07 8.32 5.67
C GLN A 377 -2.83 8.46 4.77
N ALA A 378 -2.78 9.52 3.94
CA ALA A 378 -1.60 9.84 3.15
C ALA A 378 -0.39 10.14 4.04
N GLY A 379 -0.58 10.88 5.14
CA GLY A 379 0.45 11.14 6.14
C GLY A 379 0.97 9.86 6.80
N PHE A 380 0.09 8.94 7.19
CA PHE A 380 0.52 7.64 7.72
C PHE A 380 1.31 6.83 6.69
N GLY A 381 0.80 6.69 5.46
CA GLY A 381 1.49 5.98 4.38
C GLY A 381 2.86 6.58 4.04
N LEU A 382 2.98 7.91 4.09
CA LEU A 382 4.22 8.65 3.86
C LEU A 382 5.33 8.25 4.83
N VAL A 383 5.02 8.13 6.12
CA VAL A 383 5.99 7.73 7.14
C VAL A 383 6.51 6.32 6.86
N VAL A 384 5.61 5.40 6.49
CA VAL A 384 5.98 4.01 6.18
C VAL A 384 6.86 3.93 4.94
N ASP A 385 6.51 4.65 3.86
CA ASP A 385 7.26 4.61 2.61
C ASP A 385 8.66 5.23 2.76
N LEU A 386 8.77 6.37 3.44
CA LEU A 386 10.08 6.99 3.70
C LEU A 386 10.94 6.14 4.62
N GLY A 387 10.36 5.55 5.67
CA GLY A 387 11.06 4.61 6.54
C GLY A 387 11.52 3.33 5.83
N ARG A 388 10.78 2.87 4.81
CA ARG A 388 11.16 1.72 3.98
C ARG A 388 12.29 2.07 3.00
N VAL A 389 12.22 3.22 2.34
CA VAL A 389 13.17 3.58 1.27
C VAL A 389 14.47 4.16 1.83
N PHE A 390 14.39 4.94 2.91
CA PHE A 390 15.51 5.70 3.46
C PHE A 390 15.82 5.40 4.93
N GLY A 391 15.10 4.48 5.58
CA GLY A 391 15.24 4.28 7.03
C GLY A 391 16.61 3.78 7.50
N ASP A 392 17.47 3.32 6.58
CA ASP A 392 18.87 2.96 6.88
C ASP A 392 19.86 4.10 6.58
N ASP A 393 19.41 5.20 5.97
CA ASP A 393 20.21 6.37 5.60
C ASP A 393 19.69 7.63 6.32
N GLU A 394 20.00 7.72 7.62
CA GLU A 394 19.65 8.86 8.48
C GLU A 394 20.25 10.19 7.99
N ASN A 395 21.26 10.16 7.13
CA ASN A 395 21.86 11.36 6.54
C ASN A 395 21.02 11.92 5.40
N LEU A 396 20.06 11.14 4.87
CA LEU A 396 19.22 11.54 3.75
C LEU A 396 17.82 11.94 4.23
N CYS A 397 17.21 11.10 5.08
CA CYS A 397 15.84 11.27 5.55
C CYS A 397 15.69 10.97 7.06
N PRO A 398 16.27 11.80 7.95
CA PRO A 398 16.10 11.63 9.39
C PRO A 398 14.62 11.84 9.81
N PRO A 399 14.18 11.31 10.97
CA PRO A 399 12.81 11.44 11.46
C PRO A 399 12.26 12.87 11.43
N ARG A 400 13.09 13.89 11.73
CA ARG A 400 12.67 15.30 11.69
C ARG A 400 12.17 15.76 10.31
N ARG A 401 12.78 15.25 9.23
CA ARG A 401 12.33 15.55 7.85
C ARG A 401 11.00 14.88 7.55
N VAL A 402 10.82 13.66 8.04
CA VAL A 402 9.56 12.92 7.88
C VAL A 402 8.44 13.59 8.65
N MET A 403 8.70 14.07 9.88
CA MET A 403 7.76 14.90 10.65
C MET A 403 7.36 16.15 9.86
N ALA A 404 8.34 16.91 9.37
CA ALA A 404 8.06 18.12 8.57
C ALA A 404 7.23 17.83 7.31
N LEU A 405 7.53 16.73 6.59
CA LEU A 405 6.74 16.33 5.42
C LEU A 405 5.31 15.91 5.81
N MET A 406 5.14 15.18 6.91
CA MET A 406 3.81 14.80 7.41
C MET A 406 3.01 16.03 7.85
N GLU A 407 3.64 17.00 8.51
CA GLU A 407 3.05 18.29 8.85
C GLU A 407 2.61 19.06 7.60
N VAL A 408 3.45 19.12 6.57
CA VAL A 408 3.12 19.74 5.27
C VAL A 408 1.90 19.07 4.63
N VAL A 409 1.79 17.74 4.69
CA VAL A 409 0.63 17.01 4.16
C VAL A 409 -0.66 17.36 4.90
N LEU A 410 -0.60 17.44 6.23
CA LEU A 410 -1.79 17.67 7.06
C LEU A 410 -2.16 19.16 7.07
N PHE A 411 -1.25 20.03 7.47
CA PHE A 411 -1.49 21.47 7.61
C PHE A 411 -1.50 22.21 6.26
N GLY A 412 -0.93 21.64 5.21
CA GLY A 412 -0.74 22.29 3.92
C GLY A 412 0.50 23.18 3.90
N ALA A 413 0.71 23.89 2.79
CA ALA A 413 1.80 24.87 2.70
C ALA A 413 1.57 26.02 3.70
N PRO A 414 2.63 26.52 4.36
CA PRO A 414 2.53 27.74 5.14
C PRO A 414 1.94 28.83 4.25
N ARG A 415 0.87 29.52 4.71
CA ARG A 415 0.37 30.69 3.98
C ARG A 415 1.52 31.68 3.91
N ARG A 416 2.03 31.96 2.71
CA ARG A 416 2.91 33.12 2.50
C ARG A 416 2.04 34.34 2.77
N GLU A 417 2.31 35.03 3.88
CA GLU A 417 1.69 36.32 4.22
C GLU A 417 2.00 37.39 3.18
#